data_AF-A0A1V6PMM2-F1
#
_entry.id   AF-A0A1V6PMM2-F1
#
_cell.length_a   1.000
_cell.length_b   1.000
_cell.length_c   1.000
_cell.angle_alpha   90.00
_cell.angle_beta   90.00
_cell.angle_gamma   90.00
#
_symmetry.space_group_name_H-M   'P 1'
#
loop_
_entity.id
_entity.type
_entity.pdbx_description
1 polymer ?
#
loop_
_entity_poly.entity_id
_entity_poly.type
_entity_poly.pdbx_seq_one_letter_code
_entity_poly.pdbx_strand_id
1 'polypeptide(L)'
;MAWLQTTFPRILSNELPPGLSDDDLREPATRKINTPFTFVSATDAIAKDRAGRRDRPVSRHPGPSQVDDRQDPYEAILLGPGENKIDVEIDTRLPSAAIFTFHKEDHTLGNMLRTRLLKTPHVIFAAYKVPHPLTPNFLLRVQTDGEITPRAAVINASKALIGDLGILSREFTKEYELRKMANVANQQQNPE
;
A
#
# COMPACT_ATOMS: atom_id res chain seq x y z
N MET A 1 -17.23 49.17 28.75
CA MET A 1 -17.00 48.50 27.46
C MET A 1 -16.82 47.01 27.77
N ALA A 2 -17.82 46.22 27.42
CA ALA A 2 -18.07 44.88 27.95
C ALA A 2 -17.06 43.83 27.44
N TRP A 3 -16.85 42.84 28.31
CA TRP A 3 -16.19 41.56 28.09
C TRP A 3 -17.03 40.62 27.22
N LEU A 4 -16.37 39.69 26.49
CA LEU A 4 -16.54 38.21 26.60
C LEU A 4 -16.15 37.47 25.30
N GLN A 5 -15.30 36.45 25.45
CA GLN A 5 -15.19 35.28 24.56
C GLN A 5 -16.53 34.56 24.44
N THR A 6 -16.83 33.88 23.32
CA THR A 6 -17.66 32.64 23.22
C THR A 6 -17.70 32.21 21.74
N THR A 7 -17.05 31.12 21.33
CA THR A 7 -17.49 29.71 21.27
C THR A 7 -18.14 29.31 19.94
N PHE A 8 -17.57 28.27 19.33
CA PHE A 8 -18.06 27.50 18.18
C PHE A 8 -19.41 26.80 18.47
N PRO A 9 -20.32 26.70 17.49
CA PRO A 9 -21.32 25.65 17.47
C PRO A 9 -21.04 24.57 16.41
N ARG A 10 -21.11 23.32 16.88
CA ARG A 10 -21.27 22.09 16.11
C ARG A 10 -22.77 21.82 16.02
N ILE A 11 -23.34 21.68 14.82
CA ILE A 11 -24.73 21.25 14.62
C ILE A 11 -24.75 20.14 13.57
N LEU A 12 -25.24 18.97 13.99
CA LEU A 12 -25.75 17.90 13.14
C LEU A 12 -26.94 18.43 12.32
N SER A 13 -27.05 18.01 11.05
CA SER A 13 -28.26 17.36 10.53
C SER A 13 -28.13 17.12 9.03
N ASN A 14 -28.32 15.85 8.64
CA ASN A 14 -28.60 15.42 7.28
C ASN A 14 -30.01 15.89 6.91
N GLU A 15 -30.18 16.65 5.83
CA GLU A 15 -31.46 16.72 5.12
C GLU A 15 -31.25 16.64 3.60
N LEU A 16 -32.02 15.74 3.00
CA LEU A 16 -32.13 15.44 1.57
C LEU A 16 -32.91 16.54 0.82
N PRO A 17 -32.74 16.64 -0.51
CA PRO A 17 -33.49 17.58 -1.35
C PRO A 17 -34.98 17.16 -1.55
N PRO A 18 -35.90 18.13 -1.75
CA PRO A 18 -37.35 17.93 -1.76
C PRO A 18 -37.91 17.52 -3.13
N GLY A 19 -39.04 16.77 -3.16
CA GLY A 19 -39.83 16.63 -4.40
C GLY A 19 -40.79 15.45 -4.57
N LEU A 20 -41.59 15.03 -3.58
CA LEU A 20 -42.72 14.12 -3.82
C LEU A 20 -43.99 14.58 -3.10
N SER A 21 -45.10 14.62 -3.84
CA SER A 21 -46.40 15.23 -3.52
C SER A 21 -47.33 14.34 -2.67
N ASP A 22 -48.21 15.00 -1.93
CA ASP A 22 -49.07 14.54 -0.82
C ASP A 22 -50.26 13.60 -1.17
N ASP A 23 -50.24 12.82 -2.25
CA ASP A 23 -51.40 12.00 -2.67
C ASP A 23 -51.38 10.51 -2.25
N ASP A 24 -50.39 10.04 -1.47
CA ASP A 24 -50.23 8.60 -1.15
C ASP A 24 -50.45 8.23 0.33
N LEU A 25 -51.07 9.10 1.14
CA LEU A 25 -51.43 8.78 2.53
C LEU A 25 -52.93 8.46 2.69
N ARG A 26 -53.30 7.17 2.54
CA ARG A 26 -54.56 6.67 3.09
C ARG A 26 -54.39 5.31 3.78
N GLU A 27 -54.68 5.33 5.08
CA GLU A 27 -54.45 4.31 6.10
C GLU A 27 -55.18 2.94 5.94
N PRO A 28 -54.74 1.89 6.67
CA PRO A 28 -55.02 0.49 6.39
C PRO A 28 -56.37 -0.01 6.94
N ALA A 29 -57.10 -0.78 6.12
CA ALA A 29 -58.34 -1.44 6.52
C ALA A 29 -58.07 -2.79 7.22
N THR A 30 -58.46 -2.86 8.50
CA THR A 30 -58.62 -4.08 9.30
C THR A 30 -59.58 -5.08 8.63
N ARG A 31 -59.25 -6.37 8.60
CA ARG A 31 -60.22 -7.44 8.31
C ARG A 31 -60.10 -8.62 9.28
N LYS A 32 -61.27 -8.96 9.83
CA LYS A 32 -61.54 -9.82 10.99
C LYS A 32 -61.41 -11.31 10.67
N ILE A 33 -60.98 -12.08 11.66
CA ILE A 33 -60.91 -13.55 11.66
C ILE A 33 -62.25 -14.11 12.17
N ASN A 34 -62.97 -14.86 11.32
CA ASN A 34 -64.11 -15.76 11.61
C ASN A 34 -64.47 -16.42 10.26
N THR A 35 -64.65 -17.72 10.01
CA THR A 35 -65.13 -18.94 10.71
C THR A 35 -64.66 -20.20 9.92
N PRO A 36 -65.25 -21.40 10.04
CA PRO A 36 -64.81 -22.54 10.87
C PRO A 36 -64.18 -23.72 10.07
N PHE A 37 -63.60 -24.65 10.83
CA PHE A 37 -63.05 -25.94 10.42
C PHE A 37 -63.93 -26.72 9.42
N THR A 38 -63.36 -27.06 8.25
CA THR A 38 -63.67 -28.31 7.53
C THR A 38 -62.37 -28.92 6.98
N PHE A 39 -62.21 -30.21 7.24
CA PHE A 39 -61.04 -31.02 6.93
C PHE A 39 -61.22 -31.63 5.53
N VAL A 40 -60.39 -31.27 4.56
CA VAL A 40 -60.33 -31.95 3.25
C VAL A 40 -58.87 -32.27 2.94
N SER A 41 -58.63 -33.56 2.64
CA SER A 41 -57.33 -34.23 2.56
C SER A 41 -56.38 -33.63 1.50
N ALA A 42 -55.10 -33.49 1.88
CA ALA A 42 -54.05 -32.77 1.17
C ALA A 42 -53.26 -33.57 0.11
N THR A 43 -53.79 -34.69 -0.40
CA THR A 43 -52.99 -35.63 -1.22
C THR A 43 -53.21 -35.54 -2.73
N ASP A 44 -54.32 -35.00 -3.23
CA ASP A 44 -54.63 -35.07 -4.67
C ASP A 44 -54.26 -33.82 -5.50
N ALA A 45 -53.88 -32.71 -4.86
CA ALA A 45 -53.50 -31.48 -5.57
C ALA A 45 -52.00 -31.38 -5.89
N ILE A 46 -51.13 -32.19 -5.26
CA ILE A 46 -49.67 -32.08 -5.39
C ILE A 46 -49.13 -32.90 -6.59
N ALA A 47 -49.89 -33.89 -7.08
CA ALA A 47 -49.43 -34.82 -8.11
C ALA A 47 -49.42 -34.25 -9.54
N LYS A 48 -50.12 -33.13 -9.81
CA LYS A 48 -50.27 -32.59 -11.18
C LYS A 48 -49.29 -31.46 -11.54
N ASP A 49 -48.65 -30.85 -10.55
CA ASP A 49 -47.74 -29.70 -10.76
C ASP A 49 -46.26 -30.13 -10.92
N ARG A 50 -45.98 -31.42 -10.76
CA ARG A 50 -44.63 -32.01 -10.86
C ARG A 50 -44.25 -32.47 -12.27
N ALA A 51 -45.19 -32.48 -13.23
CA ALA A 51 -44.98 -33.01 -14.57
C ALA A 51 -44.53 -31.96 -15.62
N GLY A 52 -44.12 -30.76 -15.19
CA GLY A 52 -43.77 -29.65 -16.09
C GLY A 52 -42.40 -28.98 -15.88
N ARG A 53 -41.66 -29.31 -14.81
CA ARG A 53 -40.31 -28.76 -14.62
C ARG A 53 -39.30 -29.59 -15.40
N ARG A 54 -39.07 -29.17 -16.65
CA ARG A 54 -37.88 -29.55 -17.42
C ARG A 54 -36.66 -29.21 -16.56
N ASP A 55 -35.93 -30.22 -16.11
CA ASP A 55 -34.58 -30.04 -15.57
C ASP A 55 -33.76 -29.29 -16.62
N ARG A 56 -33.48 -28.01 -16.39
CA ARG A 56 -32.51 -27.30 -17.21
C ARG A 56 -31.17 -27.95 -16.90
N PRO A 57 -30.43 -28.49 -17.89
CA PRO A 57 -29.08 -28.93 -17.64
C PRO A 57 -28.29 -27.71 -17.14
N VAL A 58 -27.73 -27.80 -15.94
CA VAL A 58 -26.76 -26.81 -15.46
C VAL A 58 -25.58 -26.92 -16.39
N SER A 59 -25.48 -26.02 -17.36
CA SER A 59 -24.28 -25.90 -18.18
C SER A 59 -23.14 -25.54 -17.24
N ARG A 60 -22.33 -26.52 -16.86
CA ARG A 60 -21.02 -26.28 -16.24
C ARG A 60 -20.10 -25.80 -17.35
N HIS A 61 -20.31 -24.58 -17.81
CA HIS A 61 -19.23 -23.88 -18.48
C HIS A 61 -18.09 -23.81 -17.45
N PRO A 62 -16.88 -24.28 -17.78
CA PRO A 62 -15.72 -23.94 -16.95
C PRO A 62 -15.72 -22.42 -16.89
N GLY A 63 -15.91 -21.87 -15.67
CA GLY A 63 -15.75 -20.44 -15.47
C GLY A 63 -14.36 -20.04 -15.97
N PRO A 64 -14.18 -18.80 -16.45
CA PRO A 64 -12.85 -18.34 -16.81
C PRO A 64 -11.92 -18.70 -15.65
N SER A 65 -10.81 -19.37 -15.96
CA SER A 65 -9.74 -19.58 -15.00
C SER A 65 -9.50 -18.23 -14.34
N GLN A 66 -9.75 -18.12 -13.04
CA GLN A 66 -9.42 -16.91 -12.30
C GLN A 66 -7.91 -16.73 -12.46
N VAL A 67 -7.53 -15.84 -13.39
CA VAL A 67 -6.20 -15.25 -13.37
C VAL A 67 -6.14 -14.53 -12.03
N ASP A 68 -5.24 -14.97 -11.17
CA ASP A 68 -5.01 -14.30 -9.90
C ASP A 68 -4.40 -12.93 -10.25
N ASP A 69 -5.24 -11.89 -10.32
CA ASP A 69 -4.83 -10.51 -10.60
C ASP A 69 -3.97 -9.91 -9.46
N ARG A 70 -3.66 -10.72 -8.44
CA ARG A 70 -2.68 -10.36 -7.42
C ARG A 70 -1.30 -10.31 -8.06
N GLN A 71 -0.63 -9.18 -7.88
CA GLN A 71 0.78 -9.05 -8.19
C GLN A 71 1.56 -10.11 -7.41
N ASP A 72 2.50 -10.79 -8.08
CA ASP A 72 3.41 -11.72 -7.44
C ASP A 72 4.23 -10.95 -6.39
N PRO A 73 4.23 -11.35 -5.10
CA PRO A 73 5.01 -10.68 -4.06
C PRO A 73 6.49 -10.53 -4.40
N TYR A 74 7.04 -11.42 -5.24
CA TYR A 74 8.45 -11.39 -5.64
C TYR A 74 8.73 -10.42 -6.79
N GLU A 75 7.71 -9.96 -7.51
CA GLU A 75 7.87 -8.99 -8.61
C GLU A 75 8.46 -7.66 -8.11
N ALA A 76 8.28 -7.32 -6.84
CA ALA A 76 8.82 -6.12 -6.23
C ALA A 76 10.36 -6.13 -6.11
N ILE A 77 10.97 -7.31 -6.06
CA ILE A 77 12.38 -7.50 -5.68
C ILE A 77 13.18 -8.14 -6.82
N LEU A 78 12.57 -9.11 -7.52
CA LEU A 78 13.22 -9.85 -8.59
C LEU A 78 13.11 -9.10 -9.92
N LEU A 79 14.24 -8.99 -10.61
CA LEU A 79 14.30 -8.45 -11.97
C LEU A 79 13.69 -9.44 -12.95
N GLY A 80 12.98 -8.92 -13.95
CA GLY A 80 12.50 -9.70 -15.07
C GLY A 80 13.65 -10.23 -15.95
N PRO A 81 13.40 -11.25 -16.78
CA PRO A 81 14.42 -11.76 -17.70
C PRO A 81 14.85 -10.66 -18.69
N GLY A 82 16.12 -10.27 -18.63
CA GLY A 82 16.71 -9.23 -19.49
C GLY A 82 16.54 -7.79 -18.98
N GLU A 83 15.95 -7.59 -17.81
CA GLU A 83 15.82 -6.27 -17.17
C GLU A 83 17.13 -5.87 -16.47
N ASN A 84 17.63 -4.67 -16.75
CA ASN A 84 18.79 -4.13 -16.04
C ASN A 84 18.39 -3.62 -14.64
N LYS A 85 19.30 -3.67 -13.68
CA LYS A 85 19.02 -3.06 -12.35
C LYS A 85 18.97 -1.54 -12.41
N ILE A 86 19.81 -0.93 -13.25
CA ILE A 86 20.00 0.51 -13.33
C ILE A 86 20.09 0.93 -14.80
N ASP A 87 19.22 1.84 -15.20
CA ASP A 87 19.34 2.56 -16.46
C ASP A 87 19.81 3.99 -16.21
N VAL A 88 20.61 4.54 -17.12
CA VAL A 88 21.21 5.87 -16.98
C VAL A 88 20.84 6.72 -18.19
N GLU A 89 20.18 7.84 -17.94
CA GLU A 89 19.84 8.85 -18.93
C GLU A 89 20.57 10.15 -18.60
N ILE A 90 21.21 10.76 -19.60
CA ILE A 90 21.84 12.08 -19.42
C ILE A 90 20.75 13.13 -19.58
N ASP A 91 20.62 14.01 -18.59
CA ASP A 91 19.62 15.07 -18.62
C ASP A 91 20.12 16.23 -19.47
N THR A 92 19.52 16.44 -20.64
CA THR A 92 19.91 17.51 -21.57
C THR A 92 19.47 18.90 -21.12
N ARG A 93 18.59 19.00 -20.11
CA ARG A 93 18.03 20.28 -19.65
C ARG A 93 18.96 21.02 -18.70
N LEU A 94 19.88 20.32 -18.05
CA LEU A 94 20.86 20.88 -17.12
C LEU A 94 22.27 20.38 -17.46
N PRO A 95 23.30 21.23 -17.37
CA PRO A 95 24.67 20.77 -17.55
C PRO A 95 25.07 19.81 -16.43
N SER A 96 25.88 18.81 -16.77
CA SER A 96 26.45 17.85 -15.80
C SER A 96 25.39 17.17 -14.92
N ALA A 97 24.24 16.84 -15.50
CA ALA A 97 23.14 16.16 -14.82
C ALA A 97 22.82 14.81 -15.47
N ALA A 98 22.45 13.84 -14.64
CA ALA A 98 21.97 12.53 -15.09
C ALA A 98 20.82 12.04 -14.22
N ILE A 99 19.93 11.26 -14.83
CA ILE A 99 18.81 10.58 -14.20
C ILE A 99 19.12 9.09 -14.23
N PHE A 100 19.12 8.48 -13.04
CA PHE A 100 19.33 7.06 -12.83
C PHE A 100 17.99 6.42 -12.46
N THR A 101 17.55 5.45 -13.24
CA THR A 101 16.34 4.67 -12.95
C THR A 101 16.77 3.37 -12.30
N PHE A 102 16.38 3.16 -11.05
CA PHE A 102 16.63 1.93 -10.30
C PHE A 102 15.38 1.07 -10.34
N HIS A 103 15.51 -0.13 -10.89
CA HIS A 103 14.41 -1.09 -10.97
C HIS A 103 14.42 -2.03 -9.78
N LYS A 104 13.23 -2.43 -9.33
CA LYS A 104 13.00 -3.32 -8.19
C LYS A 104 13.65 -2.79 -6.90
N GLU A 105 13.51 -1.49 -6.67
CA GLU A 105 14.02 -0.79 -5.49
C GLU A 105 13.03 0.29 -5.06
N ASP A 106 13.08 0.66 -3.79
CA ASP A 106 12.12 1.58 -3.18
C ASP A 106 12.80 2.75 -2.44
N HIS A 107 12.05 3.39 -1.55
CA HIS A 107 12.54 4.51 -0.74
C HIS A 107 13.72 4.14 0.16
N THR A 108 13.92 2.86 0.49
CA THR A 108 15.00 2.40 1.36
C THR A 108 16.35 2.77 0.77
N LEU A 109 16.62 2.34 -0.48
CA LEU A 109 17.85 2.67 -1.18
C LEU A 109 17.84 4.12 -1.68
N GLY A 110 16.71 4.60 -2.21
CA GLY A 110 16.59 5.95 -2.75
C GLY A 110 16.90 7.05 -1.72
N ASN A 111 16.34 6.95 -0.52
CA ASN A 111 16.58 7.94 0.54
C ASN A 111 18.02 7.88 1.07
N MET A 112 18.57 6.67 1.19
CA MET A 112 19.94 6.47 1.66
C MET A 112 20.95 7.11 0.69
N LEU A 113 20.81 6.83 -0.61
CA LEU A 113 21.65 7.41 -1.65
C LEU A 113 21.50 8.93 -1.72
N ARG A 114 20.27 9.45 -1.73
CA ARG A 114 20.01 10.90 -1.74
C ARG A 114 20.72 11.59 -0.59
N THR A 115 20.55 11.07 0.63
CA THR A 115 21.11 11.69 1.84
C THR A 115 22.63 11.69 1.80
N ARG A 116 23.26 10.61 1.30
CA ARG A 116 24.71 10.58 1.15
C ARG A 116 25.20 11.52 0.05
N LEU A 117 24.55 11.53 -1.11
CA LEU A 117 24.91 12.37 -2.24
C LEU A 117 24.91 13.86 -1.87
N LEU A 118 23.92 14.32 -1.11
CA LEU A 118 23.87 15.71 -0.63
C LEU A 118 25.02 16.09 0.31
N LYS A 119 25.72 15.11 0.90
CA LYS A 119 26.90 15.31 1.75
C LYS A 119 28.21 15.16 0.98
N THR A 120 28.17 14.62 -0.23
CA THR A 120 29.36 14.40 -1.06
C THR A 120 29.80 15.73 -1.67
N PRO A 121 31.08 16.10 -1.61
CA PRO A 121 31.57 17.30 -2.29
C PRO A 121 31.34 17.19 -3.81
N HIS A 122 31.23 18.33 -4.49
CA HIS A 122 31.00 18.42 -5.95
C HIS A 122 29.61 18.01 -6.44
N VAL A 123 28.72 17.54 -5.56
CA VAL A 123 27.30 17.33 -5.86
C VAL A 123 26.53 18.60 -5.54
N ILE A 124 25.91 19.19 -6.55
CA ILE A 124 25.10 20.41 -6.42
C ILE A 124 23.66 20.05 -6.06
N PHE A 125 23.14 19.00 -6.69
CA PHE A 125 21.76 18.59 -6.50
C PHE A 125 21.62 17.07 -6.52
N ALA A 126 20.84 16.55 -5.58
CA ALA A 126 20.43 15.16 -5.56
C ALA A 126 19.00 15.03 -5.03
N ALA A 127 18.12 14.43 -5.83
CA ALA A 127 16.76 14.13 -5.44
C ALA A 127 16.32 12.80 -6.04
N TYR A 128 15.46 12.08 -5.33
CA TYR A 128 14.81 10.89 -5.84
C TYR A 128 13.29 11.02 -5.77
N LYS A 129 12.60 10.30 -6.65
CA LYS A 129 11.15 10.16 -6.62
C LYS A 129 10.74 8.76 -7.07
N VAL A 130 9.67 8.25 -6.48
CA VAL A 130 8.96 7.06 -6.96
C VAL A 130 7.86 7.56 -7.91
N PRO A 131 7.88 7.20 -9.20
CA PRO A 131 6.91 7.73 -10.16
C PRO A 131 5.50 7.23 -9.87
N HIS A 132 5.36 5.97 -9.44
CA HIS A 132 4.08 5.37 -9.09
C HIS A 132 4.28 4.26 -8.04
N PRO A 133 3.44 4.15 -7.00
CA PRO A 133 3.64 3.19 -5.91
C PRO A 133 3.47 1.72 -6.32
N LEU A 134 2.67 1.43 -7.35
CA LEU A 134 2.48 0.05 -7.86
C LEU A 134 3.64 -0.45 -8.74
N THR A 135 4.59 0.42 -9.09
CA THR A 135 5.78 0.04 -9.85
C THR A 135 6.99 0.19 -8.94
N PRO A 136 7.70 -0.90 -8.63
CA PRO A 136 8.84 -0.88 -7.71
C PRO A 136 10.07 -0.29 -8.40
N ASN A 137 10.05 1.00 -8.71
CA ASN A 137 11.21 1.70 -9.25
C ASN A 137 11.30 3.12 -8.69
N PHE A 138 12.50 3.68 -8.69
CA PHE A 138 12.69 5.09 -8.37
C PHE A 138 13.67 5.74 -9.34
N LEU A 139 13.45 7.04 -9.56
CA LEU A 139 14.30 7.87 -10.39
C LEU A 139 15.13 8.75 -9.47
N LEU A 140 16.45 8.70 -9.61
CA LEU A 140 17.41 9.52 -8.89
C LEU A 140 18.05 10.50 -9.87
N ARG A 141 17.82 11.79 -9.66
CA ARG A 141 18.45 12.86 -10.42
C ARG A 141 19.65 13.39 -9.65
N VAL A 142 20.80 13.42 -10.30
CA VAL A 142 22.05 13.93 -9.71
C VAL A 142 22.66 14.97 -10.65
N GLN A 143 23.04 16.11 -10.09
CA GLN A 143 23.76 17.17 -10.78
C GLN A 143 25.07 17.46 -10.03
N THR A 144 26.15 17.58 -10.80
CA THR A 144 27.48 17.89 -10.30
C THR A 144 27.97 19.24 -10.84
N ASP A 145 29.05 19.74 -10.26
CA ASP A 145 29.76 20.96 -10.70
C ASP A 145 30.49 20.80 -12.03
N GLY A 146 30.71 19.57 -12.49
CA GLY A 146 31.43 19.23 -13.72
C GLY A 146 32.87 18.78 -13.49
N GLU A 147 33.41 18.91 -12.27
CA GLU A 147 34.70 18.31 -11.90
C GLU A 147 34.60 16.79 -11.82
N ILE A 148 33.47 16.31 -11.28
CA ILE A 148 33.12 14.89 -11.26
C ILE A 148 31.90 14.62 -12.14
N THR A 149 31.86 13.44 -12.75
CA THR A 149 30.67 12.99 -13.47
C THR A 149 29.59 12.55 -12.47
N PRO A 150 28.29 12.74 -12.78
CA PRO A 150 27.19 12.27 -11.92
C PRO A 150 27.28 10.77 -11.61
N ARG A 151 27.76 9.97 -12.58
CA ARG A 151 28.00 8.54 -12.40
C ARG A 151 29.08 8.27 -11.34
N ALA A 152 30.19 8.99 -11.40
CA ALA A 152 31.26 8.86 -10.41
C ALA A 152 30.77 9.31 -9.02
N ALA A 153 29.97 10.37 -8.94
CA ALA A 153 29.38 10.84 -7.70
C ALA A 153 28.54 9.76 -7.00
N VAL A 154 27.68 9.07 -7.75
CA VAL A 154 26.86 7.95 -7.24
C VAL A 154 27.74 6.80 -6.75
N ILE A 155 28.75 6.39 -7.52
CA ILE A 155 29.66 5.31 -7.12
C ILE A 155 30.40 5.66 -5.83
N ASN A 156 30.91 6.90 -5.73
CA ASN A 156 31.64 7.36 -4.55
C ASN A 156 30.73 7.42 -3.32
N ALA A 157 29.49 7.90 -3.49
CA ALA A 157 28.49 7.90 -2.43
C ALA A 157 28.16 6.48 -1.95
N SER A 158 27.96 5.52 -2.87
CA SER A 158 27.70 4.12 -2.54
C SER A 158 28.85 3.48 -1.76
N LYS A 159 30.10 3.69 -2.20
CA LYS A 159 31.29 3.20 -1.48
C LYS A 159 31.37 3.75 -0.06
N ALA A 160 31.09 5.05 0.09
CA ALA A 160 31.09 5.68 1.40
C ALA A 160 29.98 5.14 2.32
N LEU A 161 28.77 4.91 1.79
CA LEU A 161 27.67 4.28 2.54
C LEU A 161 28.02 2.87 3.04
N ILE A 162 28.66 2.05 2.19
CA ILE A 162 29.13 0.73 2.61
C ILE A 162 30.12 0.85 3.77
N GLY A 163 31.02 1.84 3.72
CA GLY A 163 31.94 2.15 4.80
C GLY A 163 31.22 2.54 6.10
N ASP A 164 30.26 3.47 6.02
CA ASP A 164 29.46 3.94 7.15
C ASP A 164 28.68 2.78 7.82
N LEU A 165 28.01 1.94 7.02
CA LEU A 165 27.28 0.77 7.51
C LEU A 165 28.23 -0.27 8.11
N GLY A 166 29.43 -0.44 7.55
CA GLY A 166 30.46 -1.31 8.10
C GLY A 166 30.94 -0.85 9.48
N ILE A 167 31.07 0.46 9.70
CA ILE A 167 31.39 1.02 11.02
C ILE A 167 30.26 0.75 11.99
N LEU A 168 29.02 1.05 11.60
CA LEU A 168 27.84 0.82 12.43
C LEU A 168 27.73 -0.64 12.86
N SER A 169 27.88 -1.59 11.94
CA SER A 169 27.82 -3.02 12.22
C SER A 169 28.87 -3.44 13.25
N ARG A 170 30.12 -3.00 13.11
CA ARG A 170 31.20 -3.35 14.04
C ARG A 170 30.96 -2.78 15.44
N GLU A 171 30.64 -1.49 15.54
CA GLU A 171 30.41 -0.86 16.85
C GLU A 171 29.17 -1.42 17.53
N PHE A 172 28.11 -1.72 16.77
CA PHE A 172 26.92 -2.37 17.30
C PHE A 172 27.22 -3.76 17.85
N THR A 173 27.91 -4.62 17.08
CA THR A 173 28.27 -5.98 17.54
C THR A 173 29.18 -5.94 18.76
N LYS A 174 30.17 -5.04 18.77
CA LYS A 174 31.07 -4.85 19.92
C LYS A 174 30.28 -4.51 21.19
N GLU A 175 29.42 -3.51 21.13
CA GLU A 175 28.63 -3.08 22.30
C GLU A 175 27.63 -4.16 22.73
N TYR A 176 27.02 -4.86 21.77
CA TYR A 176 26.10 -5.96 22.05
C TYR A 176 26.76 -7.10 22.83
N GLU A 177 27.94 -7.55 22.41
CA GLU A 177 28.67 -8.63 23.10
C GLU A 177 29.15 -8.19 24.49
N LEU A 178 29.63 -6.95 24.65
CA LEU A 178 30.03 -6.42 25.96
C LEU A 178 28.85 -6.40 26.96
N ARG A 179 27.68 -5.93 26.52
CA ARG A 179 26.47 -5.89 27.37
C ARG A 179 25.94 -7.28 27.69
N LYS A 180 25.99 -8.20 26.73
CA LYS A 180 25.60 -9.59 26.94
C LYS A 180 26.44 -10.24 28.04
N MET A 181 27.76 -10.06 28.02
CA MET A 181 28.66 -10.60 29.04
C MET A 181 28.40 -9.98 30.43
N ALA A 182 28.22 -8.66 30.51
CA ALA A 182 27.93 -7.97 31.76
C ALA A 182 26.61 -8.45 32.40
N ASN A 183 25.57 -8.66 31.59
CA ASN A 183 24.27 -9.14 32.07
C ASN A 183 24.35 -10.57 32.62
N VAL A 184 25.15 -11.45 32.00
CA VAL A 184 25.38 -12.83 32.49
C VAL A 184 26.14 -12.82 33.82
N ALA A 185 27.16 -11.97 33.96
CA ALA A 185 27.92 -11.84 35.19
C ALA A 185 27.05 -11.35 36.37
N ASN A 186 26.16 -10.39 36.12
CA ASN A 186 25.25 -9.86 37.15
C ASN A 186 24.22 -10.91 37.63
N GLN A 187 23.79 -11.84 36.77
CA GLN A 187 22.89 -12.93 37.15
C GLN A 187 23.56 -14.00 38.01
N GLN A 188 24.87 -14.20 37.85
CA GLN A 188 25.64 -15.19 38.62
C GLN A 188 26.02 -14.69 40.02
N GLN A 189 26.05 -13.37 40.24
CA GLN A 189 26.38 -12.76 41.53
C GLN A 189 25.19 -12.66 42.50
N ASN A 190 23.97 -12.97 42.05
CA ASN A 190 22.78 -12.98 42.89
C ASN A 190 22.06 -14.34 42.81
N PRO A 191 22.69 -15.43 43.27
CA PRO A 191 21.98 -16.69 43.44
C PRO A 191 20.95 -16.52 44.56
N GLU A 192 19.70 -16.94 44.31
CA GLU A 192 18.65 -17.02 45.34
C GLU A 192 19.08 -17.80 46.59
#